data_AF-A0AAE6JCR3-F1
#
_entry.id   AF-A0AAE6JCR3-F1
#
_cell.length_a   1.000
_cell.length_b   1.000
_cell.length_c   1.000
_cell.angle_alpha   90.00
_cell.angle_beta   90.00
_cell.angle_gamma   90.00
#
_symmetry.space_group_name_H-M   'P 1'
#
loop_
_entity.id
_entity.type
_entity.pdbx_description
1 polymer ?
#
loop_
_entity_poly.entity_id
_entity_poly.type
_entity_poly.pdbx_seq_one_letter_code
_entity_poly.pdbx_strand_id
1 'polypeptide(L)'
;MNINLVKHPLSELNEKSKATIIFLICLSSVFLFVYTAGSKIIQHDRFLDGIKNVNILSPYATFLSWIVPISELFVSGLLLIPKTYRIGLSSFLFLMITFTVYIVGMLLFADKLPCHCGGVIESLTWFQHVLFNLLFIVLALVALSLSNDYQNSIKNEKF
;
A
#
# COMPACT_ATOMS: atom_id res chain seq x y z
N MET A 1 -4.79 -33.17 16.71
CA MET A 1 -4.72 -33.02 15.25
C MET A 1 -3.42 -32.31 14.92
N ASN A 2 -2.36 -33.06 14.61
CA ASN A 2 -1.08 -32.49 14.20
C ASN A 2 -1.26 -31.94 12.79
N ILE A 3 -1.48 -30.63 12.69
CA ILE A 3 -1.41 -29.94 11.41
C ILE A 3 0.08 -29.91 11.07
N ASN A 4 0.50 -30.83 10.20
CA ASN A 4 1.76 -30.69 9.49
C ASN A 4 1.64 -29.41 8.66
N LEU A 5 2.09 -28.29 9.24
CA LEU A 5 2.24 -27.03 8.54
C LEU A 5 3.22 -27.29 7.41
N VAL A 6 2.70 -27.40 6.19
CA VAL A 6 3.51 -27.35 4.98
C VAL A 6 4.37 -26.10 5.12
N LYS A 7 5.66 -26.28 5.33
CA LYS A 7 6.60 -25.15 5.43
C LYS A 7 6.49 -24.39 4.12
N HIS A 8 6.04 -23.15 4.20
CA HIS A 8 5.95 -22.29 3.04
C HIS A 8 7.36 -22.13 2.46
N PRO A 9 7.60 -22.22 1.15
CA PRO A 9 8.95 -22.18 0.56
C PRO A 9 9.78 -20.95 0.97
N LEU A 10 9.10 -19.83 1.26
CA LEU A 10 9.74 -18.60 1.77
C LEU A 10 10.35 -18.75 3.17
N SER A 11 9.89 -19.71 3.97
CA SER A 11 10.42 -19.96 5.33
C SER A 11 11.82 -20.57 5.31
N GLU A 12 12.21 -21.22 4.20
CA GLU A 12 13.52 -21.85 4.01
C GLU A 12 14.61 -20.88 3.54
N LEU A 13 14.25 -19.62 3.25
CA LEU A 13 15.21 -18.58 2.87
C LEU A 13 16.17 -18.27 4.04
N ASN A 14 17.43 -17.97 3.70
CA ASN A 14 18.38 -17.48 4.70
C ASN A 14 18.03 -16.06 5.16
N GLU A 15 18.49 -15.68 6.36
CA GLU A 15 18.12 -14.42 7.00
C GLU A 15 18.56 -13.18 6.20
N LYS A 16 19.69 -13.27 5.48
CA LYS A 16 20.18 -12.18 4.62
C LYS A 16 19.23 -11.95 3.44
N SER A 17 18.80 -13.01 2.77
CA SER A 17 17.84 -12.95 1.66
C SER A 17 16.49 -12.42 2.13
N LYS A 18 16.00 -12.86 3.28
CA LYS A 18 14.75 -12.32 3.87
C LYS A 18 14.85 -10.82 4.11
N ALA A 19 15.94 -10.37 4.74
CA ALA A 19 16.18 -8.94 4.99
C ALA A 19 16.25 -8.13 3.69
N THR A 20 16.94 -8.65 2.66
CA THR A 20 17.00 -8.01 1.34
C THR A 20 15.62 -7.90 0.68
N ILE A 21 14.81 -8.97 0.71
CA ILE A 21 13.46 -8.95 0.13
C ILE A 21 12.58 -7.93 0.85
N ILE A 22 12.58 -7.92 2.19
CA ILE A 22 11.82 -6.94 2.99
C ILE A 22 12.25 -5.52 2.62
N PHE A 23 13.56 -5.27 2.53
CA PHE A 23 14.10 -3.96 2.17
C PHE A 23 13.64 -3.51 0.78
N LEU A 24 13.71 -4.37 -0.22
CA LEU A 24 13.27 -4.07 -1.58
C LEU A 24 11.77 -3.76 -1.64
N ILE A 25 10.95 -4.53 -0.91
CA ILE A 25 9.51 -4.29 -0.82
C ILE A 25 9.25 -2.93 -0.17
N CYS A 26 9.84 -2.65 0.99
CA CYS A 26 9.71 -1.35 1.66
C CYS A 26 10.12 -0.19 0.74
N LEU A 27 11.25 -0.31 0.03
CA LEU A 27 11.73 0.71 -0.89
C LEU A 27 10.76 0.94 -2.06
N SER A 28 10.22 -0.12 -2.65
CA SER A 28 9.22 -0.03 -3.71
C SER A 28 7.91 0.60 -3.24
N SER A 29 7.45 0.25 -2.04
CA SER A 29 6.26 0.86 -1.40
C SER A 29 6.44 2.34 -1.12
N VAL A 30 7.63 2.75 -0.64
CA VAL A 30 7.99 4.16 -0.44
C VAL A 30 7.97 4.91 -1.76
N PHE A 31 8.62 4.38 -2.79
CA PHE A 31 8.63 5.02 -4.11
C PHE A 31 7.21 5.24 -4.64
N LEU A 32 6.35 4.23 -4.52
CA LEU A 32 4.95 4.32 -4.91
C LEU A 32 4.21 5.44 -4.17
N PHE A 33 4.22 5.42 -2.82
CA PHE A 33 3.47 6.40 -2.02
C PHE A 33 4.01 7.82 -2.14
N VAL A 34 5.33 8.00 -2.22
CA VAL A 34 5.92 9.32 -2.44
C VAL A 34 5.53 9.85 -3.82
N TYR A 35 5.56 9.01 -4.86
CA TYR A 35 5.14 9.39 -6.20
C TYR A 35 3.65 9.78 -6.22
N THR A 36 2.77 8.95 -5.66
CA THR A 36 1.33 9.22 -5.64
C THR A 36 1.01 10.46 -4.82
N ALA A 37 1.62 10.63 -3.64
CA ALA A 37 1.40 11.79 -2.80
C ALA A 37 1.88 13.07 -3.49
N GLY A 38 3.08 13.02 -4.10
CA GLY A 38 3.63 14.13 -4.88
C GLY A 38 2.70 14.53 -6.02
N SER A 39 2.17 13.56 -6.79
CA SER A 39 1.21 13.84 -7.86
C SER A 39 -0.07 14.51 -7.36
N LYS A 40 -0.61 14.07 -6.21
CA LYS A 40 -1.80 14.64 -5.58
C LYS A 40 -1.57 16.04 -5.03
N ILE A 41 -0.37 16.34 -4.51
CA ILE A 41 -0.03 17.67 -4.00
C ILE A 41 0.19 18.64 -5.17
N ILE A 42 0.94 18.24 -6.20
CA ILE A 42 1.22 19.08 -7.37
C ILE A 42 -0.05 19.38 -8.16
N GLN A 43 -0.95 18.40 -8.29
CA GLN A 43 -2.22 18.52 -9.01
C GLN A 43 -3.41 18.50 -8.04
N HIS A 44 -3.29 19.21 -6.91
CA HIS A 44 -4.28 19.18 -5.84
C HIS A 44 -5.69 19.54 -6.30
N ASP A 45 -5.86 20.55 -7.16
CA ASP A 45 -7.18 20.95 -7.67
C ASP A 45 -7.86 19.81 -8.44
N ARG A 46 -7.11 19.07 -9.25
CA ARG A 46 -7.63 17.92 -10.00
C ARG A 46 -8.01 16.77 -9.08
N PHE A 47 -7.17 16.50 -8.07
CA PHE A 47 -7.47 15.46 -7.08
C PHE A 47 -8.73 15.82 -6.27
N LEU A 48 -8.82 17.06 -5.81
CA LEU A 48 -9.98 17.57 -5.09
C LEU A 48 -11.27 17.48 -5.94
N ASP A 49 -11.22 17.90 -7.19
CA ASP A 49 -12.38 17.84 -8.09
C ASP A 49 -12.76 16.39 -8.40
N GLY A 50 -11.78 15.48 -8.52
CA GLY A 50 -12.01 14.03 -8.60
C GLY A 50 -12.82 13.49 -7.42
N ILE A 51 -12.51 13.92 -6.19
CA ILE A 51 -13.26 13.52 -4.99
C ILE A 51 -14.65 14.17 -4.95
N LYS A 52 -14.78 15.44 -5.35
CA LYS A 52 -16.06 16.16 -5.39
C LYS A 52 -17.08 15.52 -6.33
N ASN A 53 -16.60 14.93 -7.44
CA ASN A 53 -17.43 14.23 -8.41
C ASN A 53 -18.01 12.91 -7.88
N VAL A 54 -17.57 12.44 -6.72
CA VAL A 54 -18.13 11.28 -6.04
C VAL A 54 -19.11 11.78 -4.98
N ASN A 55 -20.42 11.69 -5.26
CA ASN A 55 -21.50 12.25 -4.42
C ASN A 55 -21.35 11.94 -2.92
N ILE A 56 -20.97 10.71 -2.57
CA ILE A 56 -20.81 10.29 -1.15
C ILE A 56 -19.56 10.87 -0.48
N LEU A 57 -18.51 11.21 -1.26
CA LEU A 57 -17.27 11.79 -0.75
C LEU A 57 -17.23 13.31 -0.85
N SER A 58 -18.10 13.91 -1.66
CA SER A 58 -18.16 15.36 -1.90
C SER A 58 -18.18 16.21 -0.62
N PRO A 59 -18.95 15.87 0.43
CA PRO A 59 -18.94 16.62 1.70
C PRO A 59 -17.58 16.61 2.42
N TYR A 60 -16.77 15.59 2.17
CA TYR A 60 -15.47 15.38 2.78
C TYR A 60 -14.31 15.70 1.84
N ALA A 61 -14.58 16.21 0.63
CA ALA A 61 -13.59 16.29 -0.44
C ALA A 61 -12.36 17.10 -0.07
N THR A 62 -12.53 18.28 0.54
CA THR A 62 -11.42 19.14 0.99
C THR A 62 -10.60 18.50 2.11
N PHE A 63 -11.24 17.75 3.00
CA PHE A 63 -10.52 17.04 4.07
C PHE A 63 -9.74 15.85 3.49
N LEU A 64 -10.38 15.07 2.63
CA LEU A 64 -9.79 13.91 1.97
C LEU A 64 -8.64 14.29 1.03
N SER A 65 -8.75 15.44 0.34
CA SER A 65 -7.72 15.90 -0.59
C SER A 65 -6.37 16.17 0.08
N TRP A 66 -6.37 16.51 1.37
CA TRP A 66 -5.16 16.68 2.18
C TRP A 66 -4.77 15.42 2.96
N ILE A 67 -5.73 14.74 3.60
CA ILE A 67 -5.39 13.63 4.50
C ILE A 67 -4.80 12.44 3.74
N VAL A 68 -5.25 12.19 2.49
CA VAL A 68 -4.75 11.09 1.66
C VAL A 68 -3.26 11.26 1.36
N PRO A 69 -2.77 12.34 0.71
CA PRO A 69 -1.34 12.49 0.44
C PRO A 69 -0.50 12.62 1.72
N ILE A 70 -1.03 13.23 2.79
CA ILE A 70 -0.33 13.29 4.08
C ILE A 70 -0.13 11.87 4.66
N SER A 71 -1.17 11.03 4.61
CA SER A 71 -1.08 9.65 5.10
C SER A 71 -0.10 8.81 4.27
N GLU A 72 -0.04 9.01 2.96
CA GLU A 72 0.91 8.33 2.06
C GLU A 72 2.36 8.71 2.40
N LEU A 73 2.65 9.99 2.62
CA LEU A 73 3.98 10.46 3.02
C LEU A 73 4.35 9.98 4.43
N PHE A 74 3.40 10.02 5.37
CA PHE A 74 3.62 9.55 6.73
C PHE A 74 3.98 8.05 6.76
N VAL A 75 3.22 7.23 6.03
CA VAL A 75 3.51 5.79 5.91
C VAL A 75 4.84 5.54 5.22
N SER A 76 5.19 6.33 4.20
CA SER A 76 6.52 6.27 3.57
C SER A 76 7.64 6.55 4.57
N GLY A 77 7.48 7.53 5.46
CA GLY A 77 8.41 7.80 6.55
C GLY A 77 8.56 6.62 7.51
N LEU A 78 7.44 5.97 7.89
CA LEU A 78 7.47 4.79 8.77
C LEU A 78 8.21 3.61 8.14
N LEU A 79 8.09 3.41 6.82
CA LEU A 79 8.75 2.33 6.07
C LEU A 79 10.28 2.49 5.98
N LEU A 80 10.78 3.73 5.97
CA LEU A 80 12.22 4.02 5.89
C LEU A 80 12.97 3.79 7.20
N ILE A 81 12.27 3.86 8.34
CA ILE A 81 12.89 3.76 9.66
C ILE A 81 12.92 2.28 10.10
N PRO A 82 14.10 1.67 10.33
CA PRO A 82 14.22 0.25 10.68
C PRO A 82 13.49 -0.17 11.96
N LYS A 83 13.18 0.78 12.85
CA LYS A 83 12.41 0.51 14.08
C LYS A 83 10.91 0.47 13.85
N THR A 84 10.39 1.13 12.81
CA THR A 84 8.95 1.29 12.57
C THR A 84 8.46 0.63 11.29
N TYR A 85 9.34 0.05 10.46
CA TYR A 85 8.96 -0.48 9.15
C TYR A 85 7.81 -1.51 9.20
N ARG A 86 7.66 -2.29 10.28
CA ARG A 86 6.54 -3.24 10.43
C ARG A 86 5.19 -2.53 10.60
N ILE A 87 5.19 -1.44 11.36
CA ILE A 87 4.02 -0.55 11.49
C ILE A 87 3.77 0.12 10.13
N GLY A 88 4.83 0.60 9.47
CA GLY A 88 4.76 1.14 8.11
C GLY A 88 4.15 0.15 7.11
N LEU A 89 4.57 -1.11 7.10
CA LEU A 89 4.03 -2.16 6.22
C LEU A 89 2.56 -2.45 6.51
N SER A 90 2.17 -2.48 7.79
CA SER A 90 0.78 -2.69 8.20
C SER A 90 -0.12 -1.52 7.77
N SER A 91 0.35 -0.28 7.97
CA SER A 91 -0.35 0.92 7.53
C SER A 91 -0.42 1.03 6.00
N PHE A 92 0.66 0.65 5.29
CA PHE A 92 0.70 0.58 3.83
C PHE A 92 -0.33 -0.42 3.31
N LEU A 93 -0.37 -1.63 3.88
CA LEU A 93 -1.35 -2.65 3.54
C LEU A 93 -2.78 -2.15 3.75
N PHE A 94 -3.06 -1.50 4.90
CA PHE A 94 -4.37 -0.93 5.19
C PHE A 94 -4.80 0.13 4.16
N LEU A 95 -3.91 1.07 3.82
CA LEU A 95 -4.18 2.09 2.82
C LEU A 95 -4.39 1.48 1.42
N MET A 96 -3.57 0.50 1.02
CA MET A 96 -3.73 -0.17 -0.26
C MET A 96 -5.06 -0.94 -0.37
N ILE A 97 -5.49 -1.61 0.70
CA ILE A 97 -6.82 -2.25 0.74
C ILE A 97 -7.91 -1.18 0.61
N THR A 98 -7.81 -0.08 1.37
CA THR A 98 -8.78 1.03 1.33
C THR A 98 -8.90 1.61 -0.08
N PHE A 99 -7.78 1.91 -0.74
CA PHE A 99 -7.76 2.40 -2.12
C PHE A 99 -8.33 1.39 -3.10
N THR A 100 -8.05 0.10 -2.92
CA THR A 100 -8.60 -0.96 -3.77
C THR A 100 -10.12 -1.07 -3.62
N VAL A 101 -10.63 -1.07 -2.40
CA VAL A 101 -12.07 -1.09 -2.11
C VAL A 101 -12.77 0.11 -2.73
N TYR A 102 -12.17 1.31 -2.62
CA TYR A 102 -12.69 2.51 -3.28
C TYR A 102 -12.79 2.33 -4.80
N ILE A 103 -11.72 1.88 -5.46
CA ILE A 103 -11.67 1.69 -6.92
C ILE A 103 -12.69 0.63 -7.38
N VAL A 104 -12.78 -0.49 -6.66
CA VAL A 104 -13.76 -1.55 -6.94
C VAL A 104 -15.19 -1.03 -6.75
N GLY A 105 -15.45 -0.25 -5.69
CA GLY A 105 -16.75 0.39 -5.47
C GLY A 105 -17.13 1.32 -6.62
N MET A 106 -16.20 2.13 -7.11
CA MET A 106 -16.41 2.98 -8.27
C MET A 106 -16.70 2.17 -9.54
N LEU A 107 -16.00 1.05 -9.76
CA LEU A 107 -16.24 0.17 -10.90
C LEU A 107 -17.62 -0.51 -10.87
N LEU A 108 -18.15 -0.81 -9.69
CA LEU A 108 -19.41 -1.56 -9.53
C LEU A 108 -20.64 -0.65 -9.44
N PHE A 109 -20.49 0.56 -8.89
CA PHE A 109 -21.64 1.41 -8.50
C PHE A 109 -21.66 2.80 -9.15
N ALA A 110 -20.60 3.25 -9.83
CA ALA A 110 -20.60 4.57 -10.45
C ALA A 110 -21.26 4.54 -11.84
N ASP A 111 -22.29 5.37 -12.04
CA ASP A 111 -22.96 5.54 -13.33
C ASP A 111 -22.02 6.08 -14.42
N LYS A 112 -21.05 6.92 -14.00
CA LYS A 112 -19.97 7.45 -14.84
C LYS A 112 -18.69 7.51 -14.04
N LEU A 113 -17.63 6.90 -14.56
CA LEU A 113 -16.29 7.00 -13.98
C LEU A 113 -15.75 8.42 -14.19
N PRO A 114 -15.15 9.06 -13.17
CA PRO A 114 -14.52 10.36 -13.34
C PRO A 114 -13.38 10.27 -14.36
N CYS A 115 -13.18 11.34 -15.14
CA CYS A 115 -12.16 11.38 -16.18
C CYS A 115 -10.73 11.26 -15.60
N HIS A 116 -9.86 10.55 -16.32
CA HIS A 116 -8.44 10.38 -16.01
C HIS A 116 -7.71 11.74 -16.06
N CYS A 117 -7.28 12.29 -14.92
CA CYS A 117 -6.79 13.67 -14.78
C CYS A 117 -5.64 13.86 -13.74
N GLY A 118 -4.56 13.07 -13.74
CA GLY A 118 -3.58 13.12 -12.63
C GLY A 118 -2.29 12.31 -12.71
N GLY A 119 -1.81 11.94 -13.91
CA GLY A 119 -0.39 11.58 -14.12
C GLY A 119 -0.12 10.18 -14.68
N VAL A 120 1.09 9.62 -14.44
CA VAL A 120 1.55 8.36 -15.08
C VAL A 120 0.79 7.14 -14.55
N ILE A 121 0.46 7.10 -13.26
CA ILE A 121 -0.37 6.01 -12.70
C ILE A 121 -1.80 6.10 -13.23
N GLU A 122 -2.32 7.29 -13.52
CA GLU A 122 -3.66 7.46 -14.09
C GLU A 122 -3.80 7.06 -15.56
N SER A 123 -2.69 6.77 -16.25
CA SER A 123 -2.72 6.14 -17.58
C SER A 123 -3.18 4.68 -17.54
N LEU A 124 -3.20 4.05 -16.35
CA LEU A 124 -3.75 2.73 -16.18
C LEU A 124 -5.28 2.79 -16.26
N THR A 125 -5.87 1.79 -16.90
CA THR A 125 -7.32 1.55 -16.80
C THR A 125 -7.70 1.27 -15.34
N TRP A 126 -8.97 1.48 -14.98
CA TRP A 126 -9.47 1.20 -13.64
C TRP A 126 -9.20 -0.24 -13.19
N PHE A 127 -9.35 -1.21 -14.09
CA PHE A 127 -9.03 -2.61 -13.81
C PHE A 127 -7.53 -2.85 -13.58
N GLN A 128 -6.66 -2.21 -14.39
CA GLN A 128 -5.22 -2.29 -14.19
C GLN A 128 -4.79 -1.68 -12.84
N HIS A 129 -5.44 -0.60 -12.37
CA HIS A 129 -5.20 -0.07 -11.04
C HIS A 129 -5.54 -1.08 -9.93
N VAL A 130 -6.67 -1.79 -10.05
CA VAL A 130 -7.02 -2.85 -9.09
C VAL A 130 -5.94 -3.92 -9.05
N LEU A 131 -5.50 -4.41 -10.21
CA LEU A 131 -4.44 -5.42 -10.29
C LEU A 131 -3.11 -4.91 -9.71
N PHE A 132 -2.75 -3.67 -10.00
CA PHE A 132 -1.56 -3.02 -9.46
C PHE A 132 -1.62 -2.93 -7.93
N ASN A 133 -2.75 -2.53 -7.36
CA ASN A 133 -2.89 -2.47 -5.91
C ASN A 133 -2.84 -3.87 -5.27
N LEU A 134 -3.49 -4.87 -5.89
CA LEU A 134 -3.44 -6.25 -5.42
C LEU A 134 -2.03 -6.81 -5.39
N LEU A 135 -1.20 -6.48 -6.40
CA LEU A 135 0.23 -6.86 -6.40
C LEU A 135 0.93 -6.32 -5.15
N PHE A 136 0.78 -5.03 -4.84
CA PHE A 136 1.40 -4.42 -3.67
C PHE A 136 0.82 -4.90 -2.33
N ILE A 137 -0.46 -5.27 -2.28
CA ILE A 137 -1.07 -5.95 -1.13
C ILE A 137 -0.37 -7.28 -0.87
N VAL A 138 -0.17 -8.11 -1.92
CA VAL A 138 0.53 -9.38 -1.81
C VAL A 138 1.98 -9.18 -1.37
N LEU A 139 2.69 -8.20 -1.95
CA LEU A 139 4.06 -7.88 -1.55
C LEU A 139 4.14 -7.47 -0.07
N ALA A 140 3.22 -6.63 0.41
CA ALA A 140 3.17 -6.23 1.82
C ALA A 140 2.92 -7.42 2.76
N LEU A 141 2.02 -8.34 2.39
CA LEU A 141 1.76 -9.58 3.14
C LEU A 141 3.00 -10.50 3.19
N VAL A 142 3.72 -10.62 2.07
CA VAL A 142 4.98 -11.37 2.01
C VAL A 142 6.03 -10.75 2.94
N ALA A 143 6.22 -9.42 2.89
CA ALA A 143 7.18 -8.74 3.76
C ALA A 143 6.83 -8.88 5.25
N LEU A 144 5.55 -8.78 5.61
CA LEU A 144 5.09 -8.99 6.99
C LEU A 144 5.33 -10.43 7.47
N SER A 145 5.07 -11.42 6.61
CA SER A 145 5.29 -12.84 6.92
C SER A 145 6.77 -13.12 7.16
N LEU A 146 7.65 -12.65 6.26
CA LEU A 146 9.10 -12.78 6.40
C LEU A 146 9.65 -12.05 7.65
N SER A 147 9.07 -10.89 7.98
CA SER A 147 9.45 -10.11 9.15
C SER A 147 9.11 -10.83 10.47
N ASN A 148 7.98 -11.54 10.53
CA ASN A 148 7.61 -12.35 11.69
C ASN A 148 8.61 -13.50 11.90
N ASP A 149 8.97 -14.20 10.83
CA ASP A 149 9.91 -15.31 10.89
C ASP A 149 11.30 -14.88 11.39
N TYR A 150 11.81 -13.74 10.88
CA TYR A 150 13.10 -13.16 11.29
C TYR A 150 13.12 -12.72 12.77
N GLN A 151 12.00 -12.23 13.30
CA GLN A 151 11.93 -11.85 14.71
C GLN A 151 11.85 -13.09 15.63
N ASN A 152 11.19 -14.14 15.16
CA ASN A 152 11.11 -15.40 15.89
C ASN A 152 12.47 -16.12 15.94
N SER A 153 13.27 -16.09 14.86
CA SER A 153 14.64 -16.66 14.84
C SER A 153 15.55 -15.98 15.87
N ILE A 154 15.61 -14.65 15.88
CA ILE A 154 16.42 -13.87 16.85
C ILE A 154 15.97 -14.12 18.29
N LYS A 155 14.66 -14.27 18.54
CA LYS A 155 14.16 -14.53 19.88
C LYS A 155 14.59 -15.92 20.36
N ASN A 156 14.56 -16.93 19.50
CA ASN A 156 14.92 -18.30 19.84
C ASN A 156 16.43 -18.50 20.07
N GLU A 157 17.31 -17.66 19.50
CA GLU A 157 18.76 -17.69 19.81
C GLU A 157 19.12 -17.08 21.17
N LYS A 158 18.20 -16.33 21.80
CA LYS A 158 18.42 -15.68 23.10
C LYS A 158 17.93 -16.51 24.30
N PHE A 159 17.44 -17.73 24.07
CA PHE A 159 17.01 -18.70 25.08
C PHE A 159 17.71 -20.03 24.85
#